data_AF-A0A3D8LAL7-F1
#
_entry.id   AF-A0A3D8LAL7-F1
#
_cell.length_a   1.000
_cell.length_b   1.000
_cell.length_c   1.000
_cell.angle_alpha   90.00
_cell.angle_beta   90.00
_cell.angle_gamma   90.00
#
_symmetry.space_group_name_H-M   'P 1'
#
loop_
_entity.id
_entity.type
_entity.pdbx_description
1 polymer ?
#
loop_
_entity_poly.entity_id
_entity_poly.type
_entity_poly.pdbx_seq_one_letter_code
_entity_poly.pdbx_strand_id
1 'polypeptide(L)'
;MTEKINAALHKYEKLVEKGKIRSFSVYIQEEGILILPEGAGISKEVDLIQELMTSLRVFFYGVPSIEHNSYDYVTLKSFINASACASKMAS
;
A
#
# COMPACT_ATOMS: atom_id res chain seq x y z
N MET A 1 -6.43 -11.60 0.72
CA MET A 1 -6.20 -10.44 1.62
C MET A 1 -5.37 -9.35 0.95
N THR A 2 -4.26 -9.70 0.28
CA THR A 2 -3.53 -8.82 -0.65
C THR A 2 -4.42 -8.15 -1.70
N GLU A 3 -5.52 -8.81 -2.10
CA GLU A 3 -6.57 -8.22 -2.95
C GLU A 3 -7.19 -6.94 -2.38
N LYS A 4 -7.37 -6.82 -1.06
CA LYS A 4 -7.94 -5.60 -0.43
C LYS A 4 -6.97 -4.43 -0.57
N ILE A 5 -5.68 -4.65 -0.34
CA ILE A 5 -4.64 -3.64 -0.55
C ILE A 5 -4.57 -3.25 -2.02
N ASN A 6 -4.47 -4.24 -2.91
CA ASN A 6 -4.36 -3.99 -4.35
C ASN A 6 -5.58 -3.21 -4.87
N ALA A 7 -6.79 -3.54 -4.42
CA ALA A 7 -8.00 -2.81 -4.75
C ALA A 7 -7.97 -1.36 -4.21
N ALA A 8 -7.48 -1.16 -2.99
CA ALA A 8 -7.35 0.16 -2.40
C ALA A 8 -6.31 1.01 -3.16
N LEU A 9 -5.10 0.49 -3.40
CA LEU A 9 -4.06 1.16 -4.19
C LEU A 9 -4.58 1.51 -5.59
N HIS A 10 -5.22 0.55 -6.27
CA HIS A 10 -5.76 0.76 -7.61
C HIS A 10 -6.84 1.86 -7.63
N LYS A 11 -7.70 1.93 -6.60
CA LYS A 11 -8.69 3.01 -6.48
C LYS A 11 -8.02 4.38 -6.44
N TYR A 12 -6.94 4.54 -5.67
CA TYR A 12 -6.23 5.81 -5.56
C TYR A 12 -5.42 6.14 -6.82
N GLU A 13 -4.81 5.14 -7.47
CA GLU A 13 -4.20 5.31 -8.80
C GLU A 13 -5.23 5.84 -9.81
N LYS A 14 -6.46 5.30 -9.82
CA LYS A 14 -7.55 5.81 -10.67
C LYS A 14 -8.00 7.23 -10.31
N LEU A 15 -7.87 7.66 -9.06
CA LEU A 15 -8.14 9.05 -8.68
C LEU A 15 -7.07 10.00 -9.22
N VAL A 16 -5.80 9.59 -9.21
CA VAL A 16 -4.69 10.35 -9.81
C VAL A 16 -4.86 10.43 -11.32
N GLU A 17 -5.08 9.31 -12.00
CA GLU A 17 -5.27 9.26 -13.46
C GLU A 17 -6.42 10.15 -13.95
N LYS A 18 -7.50 10.28 -13.15
CA LYS A 18 -8.66 11.12 -13.45
C LYS A 18 -8.48 12.59 -13.05
N GLY A 19 -7.30 12.97 -12.53
CA GLY A 19 -7.02 14.32 -12.03
C GLY A 19 -7.88 14.72 -10.81
N LYS A 20 -8.43 13.76 -10.06
CA LYS A 20 -9.24 14.03 -8.86
C LYS A 20 -8.39 14.32 -7.63
N ILE A 21 -7.19 13.77 -7.58
CA ILE A 21 -6.15 14.08 -6.61
C ILE A 21 -4.82 14.22 -7.36
N ARG A 22 -3.88 15.00 -6.82
CA ARG A 22 -2.55 15.17 -7.44
C ARG A 22 -1.66 13.95 -7.24
N SER A 23 -1.60 13.47 -6.00
CA SER A 23 -0.84 12.30 -5.57
C SER A 23 -1.44 11.72 -4.29
N PHE A 24 -0.82 10.67 -3.74
CA PHE A 24 -1.10 10.12 -2.42
C PHE A 24 0.15 9.46 -1.84
N SER A 25 0.17 9.27 -0.52
CA SER A 25 1.21 8.54 0.20
C SER A 25 0.61 7.37 0.96
N VAL A 26 1.38 6.28 1.07
CA VAL A 26 1.05 5.10 1.85
C VAL A 26 1.88 5.12 3.13
N TYR A 27 1.23 5.02 4.28
CA TYR A 27 1.87 4.95 5.59
C TYR A 27 1.67 3.55 6.16
N ILE A 28 2.76 2.93 6.61
CA ILE A 28 2.72 1.62 7.28
C ILE A 28 2.43 1.87 8.76
N GLN A 29 1.26 1.45 9.23
CA GLN A 29 0.81 1.66 10.61
C GLN A 29 1.00 0.39 11.46
N GLU A 30 0.31 0.29 12.59
CA GLU A 30 0.36 -0.86 13.50
C GLU A 30 -0.43 -2.05 12.99
N GLU A 31 -1.66 -1.81 12.55
CA GLU A 31 -2.59 -2.87 12.16
C GLU A 31 -2.84 -2.92 10.65
N GLY A 32 -2.26 -1.99 9.90
CA GLY A 32 -2.52 -1.90 8.47
C GLY A 32 -1.72 -0.83 7.75
N ILE A 33 -2.22 -0.46 6.58
CA ILE A 33 -1.72 0.69 5.83
C ILE A 33 -2.76 1.80 5.78
N LEU A 34 -2.29 3.04 5.83
CA LEU A 34 -3.09 4.23 5.60
C LEU A 34 -2.71 4.82 4.24
N ILE A 35 -3.69 5.00 3.37
CA ILE A 35 -3.52 5.71 2.10
C ILE A 35 -4.08 7.12 2.26
N LEU A 36 -3.24 8.13 2.08
CA LEU A 36 -3.58 9.54 2.27
C LEU A 36 -3.32 10.32 0.98
N PRO A 37 -4.34 10.95 0.35
CA PRO A 37 -4.12 11.88 -0.76
C PRO A 37 -3.21 13.04 -0.37
N GLU A 38 -2.49 13.60 -1.34
CA GLU A 38 -1.84 14.90 -1.17
C GLU A 38 -2.92 15.97 -0.97
N GLY A 39 -2.98 16.56 0.24
CA GLY A 39 -4.00 17.52 0.67
C GLY A 39 -5.01 16.96 1.68
N ALA A 40 -6.03 17.75 2.03
CA ALA A 40 -7.06 17.40 3.02
C ALA A 40 -8.13 16.44 2.43
N GLY A 41 -7.70 15.30 1.89
CA GLY A 41 -8.56 14.29 1.29
C GLY A 41 -8.98 13.17 2.26
N ILE A 42 -10.03 12.43 1.89
CA ILE A 42 -10.48 11.25 2.64
C ILE A 42 -9.39 10.18 2.61
N SER A 43 -8.85 9.85 3.77
CA SER A 43 -7.90 8.75 3.95
C SER A 43 -8.63 7.41 3.95
N LYS A 44 -7.90 6.34 3.60
CA LYS A 44 -8.40 4.98 3.68
C LYS A 44 -7.42 4.10 4.42
N GLU A 45 -7.88 3.55 5.53
CA GLU A 45 -7.20 2.49 6.25
C GLU A 45 -7.57 1.13 5.68
N VAL A 46 -6.57 0.25 5.59
CA VAL A 46 -6.69 -1.13 5.13
C VAL A 46 -5.97 -2.03 6.13
N ASP A 47 -6.75 -2.74 6.92
CA ASP A 47 -6.25 -3.69 7.92
C ASP A 47 -5.57 -4.88 7.24
N LEU A 48 -4.46 -5.32 7.82
CA LEU A 48 -3.64 -6.41 7.32
C LEU A 48 -3.38 -7.46 8.39
N ILE A 49 -3.21 -8.71 7.97
CA ILE A 49 -2.75 -9.76 8.88
C ILE A 49 -1.33 -9.46 9.38
N GLN A 50 -1.07 -9.88 10.62
CA GLN A 50 0.17 -9.62 11.34
C GLN A 50 1.43 -10.12 10.59
N GLU A 51 1.37 -11.27 9.91
CA GLU A 51 2.53 -11.76 9.13
C GLU A 51 2.89 -10.82 7.97
N LEU A 52 1.89 -10.32 7.25
CA LEU A 52 2.11 -9.38 6.16
C LEU A 52 2.60 -8.03 6.69
N MET A 53 2.05 -7.57 7.82
CA MET A 53 2.51 -6.36 8.51
C MET A 53 3.96 -6.47 8.94
N THR A 54 4.34 -7.59 9.55
CA THR A 54 5.71 -7.86 10.00
C THR A 54 6.66 -7.80 8.80
N SER A 55 6.29 -8.48 7.71
CA SER A 55 7.10 -8.52 6.50
C SER A 55 7.23 -7.13 5.86
N LEU A 56 6.15 -6.35 5.79
CA LEU A 56 6.17 -4.96 5.29
C LEU A 56 7.08 -4.06 6.14
N ARG A 57 6.98 -4.13 7.46
CA ARG A 57 7.78 -3.31 8.39
C ARG A 57 9.26 -3.63 8.33
N VAL A 58 9.60 -4.91 8.18
CA VAL A 58 11.00 -5.35 8.01
C VAL A 58 11.53 -4.89 6.64
N PHE A 59 10.75 -5.07 5.59
CA PHE A 59 11.18 -4.73 4.23
C PHE A 59 11.36 -3.23 4.03
N PHE A 60 10.44 -2.42 4.56
CA PHE A 60 10.47 -0.95 4.49
C PHE A 60 10.98 -0.30 5.79
N TYR A 61 11.93 -0.96 6.47
CA TYR A 61 12.46 -0.46 7.74
C TYR A 61 13.03 0.96 7.60
N GLY A 62 12.56 1.88 8.44
CA GLY A 62 12.98 3.27 8.43
C GLY A 62 12.33 4.14 7.35
N VAL A 63 11.40 3.61 6.55
CA VAL A 63 10.65 4.38 5.55
C VAL A 63 9.37 4.94 6.20
N PRO A 64 9.25 6.26 6.39
CA PRO A 64 8.11 6.86 7.12
C PRO A 64 6.81 6.84 6.29
N SER A 65 6.94 6.97 4.97
CA SER A 65 5.83 6.96 4.03
C SER A 65 6.32 6.65 2.62
N ILE A 66 5.47 6.06 1.80
CA ILE A 66 5.77 5.66 0.43
C ILE A 66 4.89 6.49 -0.51
N GLU A 67 5.50 7.42 -1.24
CA GLU A 67 4.78 8.34 -2.15
C GLU A 67 4.42 7.66 -3.47
N HIS A 68 3.21 7.91 -3.98
CA HIS A 68 2.80 7.47 -5.31
C HIS A 68 3.77 8.00 -6.40
N ASN A 69 4.09 7.15 -7.38
CA ASN A 69 5.14 7.36 -8.41
C ASN A 69 6.59 7.37 -7.91
N SER A 70 6.87 7.07 -6.64
CA SER A 70 8.24 6.83 -6.17
C SER A 70 8.74 5.42 -6.52
N TYR A 71 10.06 5.22 -6.44
CA TYR A 71 10.67 3.89 -6.54
C TYR A 71 10.17 2.94 -5.44
N ASP A 72 10.00 3.45 -4.22
CA ASP A 72 9.49 2.69 -3.08
C ASP A 72 8.04 2.23 -3.32
N TYR A 73 7.23 3.02 -4.03
CA TYR A 73 5.87 2.63 -4.39
C TYR A 73 5.81 1.50 -5.42
N VAL A 74 6.71 1.52 -6.42
CA VAL A 74 6.86 0.40 -7.36
C VAL A 74 7.29 -0.86 -6.60
N THR A 75 8.18 -0.70 -5.63
CA THR A 75 8.67 -1.79 -4.78
C THR A 75 7.56 -2.35 -3.89
N LEU A 76 6.72 -1.48 -3.30
CA LEU A 76 5.57 -1.87 -2.49
C LEU A 76 4.60 -2.74 -3.29
N LYS A 77 4.26 -2.33 -4.52
CA LYS A 77 3.38 -3.12 -5.39
C LYS A 77 3.99 -4.49 -5.72
N SER A 78 5.28 -4.54 -6.02
CA SER A 78 6.00 -5.78 -6.28
C SER A 78 5.97 -6.71 -5.05
N PHE A 79 6.22 -6.16 -3.87
CA PHE A 79 6.17 -6.89 -2.59
C PHE A 79 4.78 -7.49 -2.33
N ILE A 80 3.70 -6.72 -2.49
CA ILE A 80 2.33 -7.19 -2.26
C ILE A 80 1.97 -8.32 -3.23
N ASN A 81 2.37 -8.18 -4.50
CA ASN A 81 2.14 -9.21 -5.51
C ASN A 81 2.93 -10.49 -5.21
N ALA A 82 4.20 -10.38 -4.84
CA ALA A 82 5.02 -11.52 -4.44
C ALA A 82 4.44 -12.24 -3.23
N SER A 83 3.97 -11.49 -2.22
CA SER A 83 3.31 -12.03 -1.04
C SER A 83 2.04 -12.81 -1.40
N ALA A 84 1.25 -12.30 -2.36
CA ALA A 84 0.06 -13.00 -2.85
C ALA A 84 0.39 -14.32 -3.54
N CYS A 85 1.47 -14.38 -4.31
CA CYS A 85 1.94 -15.61 -4.96
C CYS A 85 2.46 -16.63 -3.94
N ALA A 86 3.25 -16.20 -2.96
CA ALA A 86 3.80 -17.07 -1.93
C ALA A 86 2.69 -17.76 -1.11
N SER A 87 1.65 -17.01 -0.70
CA SER A 87 0.51 -17.61 0.00
C SER A 87 -0.21 -18.69 -0.82
N LYS A 88 -0.29 -18.53 -2.14
CA LYS A 88 -0.93 -19.53 -3.04
C LYS A 88 -0.10 -20.80 -3.21
N MET A 89 1.23 -20.72 -3.08
CA MET A 89 2.12 -21.88 -3.20
C MET A 89 2.22 -22.70 -1.91
N ALA A 90 1.94 -22.08 -0.76
CA ALA A 90 1.93 -22.74 0.55
C ALA A 90 0.56 -23.38 0.89
N SER A 91 -0.42 -23.24 0.00
CA SER A 91 -1.78 -23.82 0.10
C SER A 91 -1.90 -25.07 -0.76
#